data_AF-A0A7X6ZAF8-F1
#
_entry.id   AF-A0A7X6ZAF8-F1
#
_cell.length_a   1.000
_cell.length_b   1.000
_cell.length_c   1.000
_cell.angle_alpha   90.00
_cell.angle_beta   90.00
_cell.angle_gamma   90.00
#
_symmetry.space_group_name_H-M   'P 1'
#
loop_
_entity.id
_entity.type
_entity.pdbx_description
1 polymer ?
#
loop_
_entity_poly.entity_id
_entity_poly.type
_entity_poly.pdbx_seq_one_letter_code
_entity_poly.pdbx_strand_id
1 'polypeptide(L)'
;MNKNDQDLDALIAAEAEHSERVYEAEQQGLELPMRTDTVVTRGHARTRVLQVRLNDDELTMLEARAERAGIPVSTLARSILLGQAGDITAAVEEALRHTL
;
A
#
# COMPACT_ATOMS: atom_id res chain seq x y z
N MET A 1 28.94 19.23 7.90
CA MET A 1 27.47 19.06 7.98
C MET A 1 26.97 18.98 6.55
N ASN A 2 26.31 17.88 6.17
CA ASN A 2 25.87 17.69 4.79
C ASN A 2 24.58 18.48 4.55
N LYS A 3 24.47 19.09 3.37
CA LYS A 3 23.33 19.92 2.97
C LYS A 3 21.97 19.20 3.12
N ASN A 4 21.94 17.89 2.84
CA ASN A 4 20.74 17.07 2.98
C ASN A 4 20.25 16.91 4.43
N ASP A 5 21.16 16.87 5.41
CA ASP A 5 20.77 16.78 6.83
C ASP A 5 20.16 18.10 7.29
N GLN A 6 20.69 19.24 6.82
CA GLN A 6 20.14 20.57 7.11
C GLN A 6 18.76 20.77 6.47
N ASP A 7 18.56 20.24 5.26
CA ASP A 7 17.27 20.30 4.56
C ASP A 7 16.21 19.43 5.28
N LEU A 8 16.60 18.29 5.84
CA LEU A 8 15.71 17.43 6.62
C LEU A 8 15.34 18.06 7.97
N ASP A 9 16.33 18.61 8.70
CA ASP A 9 16.09 19.30 9.96
C ASP A 9 15.18 20.53 9.76
N ALA A 10 15.35 21.25 8.65
CA ALA A 10 14.49 22.38 8.29
C ALA A 10 13.05 21.95 7.99
N LEU A 11 12.85 20.80 7.34
CA LEU A 11 11.51 20.25 7.08
C LEU A 11 10.83 19.81 8.37
N ILE A 12 11.56 19.14 9.27
CA ILE A 12 11.04 18.68 10.56
C ILE A 12 10.63 19.88 11.43
N ALA A 13 11.46 20.93 11.48
CA ALA A 13 11.14 22.16 12.21
C ALA A 13 9.88 22.85 11.67
N ALA A 14 9.76 22.96 10.35
CA ALA A 14 8.59 23.56 9.71
C ALA A 14 7.29 22.76 9.93
N GLU A 15 7.38 21.43 10.04
CA GLU A 15 6.25 20.56 10.34
C GLU A 15 5.83 20.65 11.83
N ALA A 16 6.80 20.75 12.74
CA ALA A 16 6.55 20.95 14.16
C ALA A 16 5.82 22.30 14.41
N GLU A 17 6.33 23.39 13.85
CA GLU A 17 5.70 24.72 13.92
C GLU A 17 4.30 24.76 13.29
N HIS A 18 4.05 23.91 12.30
CA HIS A 18 2.73 23.78 11.71
C HIS A 18 1.77 23.04 12.63
N SER A 19 2.22 21.94 13.23
CA SER A 19 1.43 21.12 14.15
C SER A 19 1.04 21.89 15.42
N GLU A 20 1.95 22.68 15.98
CA GLU A 20 1.67 23.52 17.15
C GLU A 20 0.59 24.56 16.85
N ARG A 21 0.66 25.25 15.71
CA ARG A 21 -0.37 26.23 15.29
C ARG A 21 -1.72 25.59 15.05
N VAL A 22 -1.76 24.38 14.52
CA VAL A 22 -3.00 23.61 14.33
C VAL A 22 -3.62 23.27 15.68
N TYR A 23 -2.82 22.76 16.61
CA TYR A 23 -3.28 22.45 17.96
C TYR A 23 -3.80 23.68 18.71
N GLU A 24 -3.10 24.82 18.63
CA GLU A 24 -3.55 26.08 19.24
C GLU A 24 -4.87 26.59 18.66
N ALA A 25 -5.06 26.48 17.34
CA ALA A 25 -6.30 26.89 16.68
C ALA A 25 -7.48 25.96 17.04
N GLU A 26 -7.26 24.65 17.09
CA GLU A 26 -8.26 23.67 17.55
C GLU A 26 -8.70 23.94 19.00
N GLN A 27 -7.75 24.24 19.89
CA GLN A 27 -8.03 24.58 21.29
C GLN A 27 -8.81 25.89 21.45
N GLN A 28 -8.69 26.81 20.50
CA GLN A 28 -9.46 28.06 20.45
C GLN A 28 -10.78 27.92 19.64
N GLY A 29 -11.05 26.73 19.08
CA GLY A 29 -12.23 26.49 18.24
C GLY A 29 -12.19 27.20 16.88
N LEU A 30 -11.00 27.61 16.42
CA LEU A 30 -10.80 28.18 15.09
C LEU A 30 -10.42 27.08 14.11
N GLU A 31 -11.17 26.95 13.02
CA GLU A 31 -10.78 26.11 11.89
C GLU A 31 -9.71 26.85 11.06
N LEU A 32 -8.48 26.35 11.05
CA LEU A 32 -7.47 26.85 10.13
C LEU A 32 -7.82 26.43 8.70
N PRO A 33 -7.65 27.31 7.70
CA PRO A 33 -7.87 26.95 6.31
C PRO A 33 -6.91 25.81 5.93
N MET A 34 -7.47 24.71 5.41
CA MET A 34 -6.70 23.61 4.83
C MET A 34 -5.72 24.16 3.79
N ARG A 35 -4.50 23.63 3.79
CA ARG A 35 -3.47 23.94 2.80
C ARG A 35 -4.01 23.78 1.37
N THR A 36 -4.18 24.89 0.65
CA THR A 36 -4.80 24.97 -0.69
C THR A 36 -4.03 24.17 -1.77
N ASP A 37 -2.76 23.86 -1.52
CA ASP A 37 -1.88 23.06 -2.36
C ASP A 37 -1.98 21.54 -2.11
N THR A 38 -2.80 21.11 -1.13
CA THR A 38 -3.01 19.69 -0.85
C THR A 38 -4.00 19.10 -1.85
N VAL A 39 -3.47 18.47 -2.91
CA VAL A 39 -4.28 17.66 -3.81
C VAL A 39 -4.65 16.35 -3.13
N VAL A 40 -5.87 16.27 -2.61
CA VAL A 40 -6.46 14.99 -2.21
C VAL A 40 -6.73 14.19 -3.48
N THR A 41 -5.82 13.30 -3.86
CA THR A 41 -6.02 12.35 -4.96
C THR A 41 -7.01 11.25 -4.53
N ARG A 42 -8.29 11.60 -4.45
CA ARG A 42 -9.36 10.63 -4.23
C ARG A 42 -9.62 9.88 -5.55
N GLY A 43 -8.75 8.94 -5.89
CA GLY A 43 -8.94 8.09 -7.08
C GLY A 43 -7.71 7.41 -7.64
N HIS A 44 -6.98 6.63 -6.84
CA HIS A 44 -6.07 5.63 -7.41
C HIS A 44 -6.77 4.26 -7.41
N ALA A 45 -6.74 3.60 -8.58
CA ALA A 45 -7.36 2.32 -8.97
C ALA A 45 -8.18 1.61 -7.87
N ARG A 46 -9.51 1.53 -8.04
CA ARG A 46 -10.39 0.76 -7.14
C ARG A 46 -9.82 -0.65 -6.95
N THR A 47 -9.28 -0.94 -5.77
CA THR A 47 -8.96 -2.30 -5.36
C THR A 47 -10.22 -3.15 -5.52
N ARG A 48 -10.13 -4.22 -6.30
CA ARG A 48 -11.22 -5.19 -6.49
C ARG A 48 -10.99 -6.39 -5.58
N VAL A 49 -12.07 -6.92 -5.02
CA VAL A 49 -12.04 -8.11 -4.17
C VAL A 49 -12.29 -9.34 -5.05
N LEU A 50 -11.40 -10.32 -4.94
CA LEU A 50 -11.56 -11.66 -5.51
C LEU A 50 -11.86 -12.62 -4.35
N GLN A 51 -12.91 -13.43 -4.48
CA GLN A 51 -13.21 -14.50 -3.52
C GLN A 51 -12.65 -15.82 -4.06
N VAL A 52 -11.88 -16.52 -3.24
CA VAL A 52 -11.34 -17.85 -3.53
C VAL A 52 -11.97 -18.83 -2.55
N ARG A 53 -12.53 -19.92 -3.07
CA ARG A 53 -13.06 -21.00 -2.24
C ARG A 53 -11.92 -21.94 -1.86
N LEU A 54 -11.70 -22.08 -0.57
CA LEU A 54 -10.76 -23.03 0.03
C LEU A 54 -11.54 -23.92 1.01
N ASN A 55 -11.09 -25.14 1.20
CA ASN A 55 -11.54 -25.95 2.33
C ASN A 55 -10.79 -25.55 3.63
N ASP A 56 -11.21 -26.11 4.75
CA ASP A 56 -10.67 -25.75 6.08
C ASP A 56 -9.17 -26.03 6.21
N ASP A 57 -8.69 -27.16 5.67
CA ASP A 57 -7.28 -27.54 5.70
C ASP A 57 -6.42 -26.60 4.84
N GLU A 58 -6.91 -26.25 3.65
CA GLU A 58 -6.24 -25.33 2.72
C GLU A 58 -6.11 -23.94 3.32
N LEU A 59 -7.17 -23.43 3.96
CA LEU A 59 -7.14 -22.14 4.63
C LEU A 59 -6.16 -22.17 5.82
N THR A 60 -6.22 -23.21 6.65
CA THR A 60 -5.33 -23.37 7.81
C THR A 60 -3.86 -23.39 7.38
N MET A 61 -3.54 -24.11 6.31
CA MET A 61 -2.18 -24.15 5.75
C MET A 61 -1.73 -22.76 5.28
N LEU A 62 -2.61 -22.02 4.61
CA LEU A 62 -2.31 -20.68 4.09
C LEU A 62 -2.07 -19.70 5.25
N GLU A 63 -2.91 -19.73 6.28
CA GLU A 63 -2.77 -18.92 7.49
C GLU A 63 -1.45 -19.20 8.21
N ALA A 64 -1.12 -20.47 8.45
CA ALA A 64 0.12 -20.84 9.10
C ALA A 64 1.37 -20.40 8.30
N ARG A 65 1.30 -20.40 6.96
CA ARG A 65 2.38 -19.86 6.12
C ARG A 65 2.48 -18.34 6.22
N ALA A 66 1.35 -17.65 6.23
CA ALA A 66 1.30 -16.19 6.35
C ALA A 66 1.85 -15.73 7.71
N GLU A 67 1.48 -16.43 8.79
CA GLU A 67 1.99 -16.19 10.13
C GLU A 67 3.51 -16.38 10.22
N ARG A 68 4.04 -17.49 9.69
CA ARG A 68 5.49 -17.72 9.65
C ARG A 68 6.24 -16.66 8.83
N ALA A 69 5.60 -16.12 7.80
CA ALA A 69 6.16 -15.05 6.97
C ALA A 69 5.94 -13.64 7.56
N GLY A 70 5.13 -13.50 8.62
CA GLY A 70 4.82 -12.22 9.24
C GLY A 70 4.02 -11.27 8.34
N ILE A 71 3.24 -11.80 7.38
CA ILE A 71 2.46 -11.00 6.43
C ILE A 71 0.97 -11.36 6.47
N PRO A 72 0.07 -10.45 6.03
CA PRO A 72 -1.34 -10.77 5.92
C PRO A 72 -1.61 -11.93 4.95
N VAL A 73 -2.59 -12.76 5.28
CA VAL A 73 -3.03 -13.90 4.45
C VAL A 73 -3.39 -13.45 3.03
N SER A 74 -4.07 -12.31 2.88
CA SER A 74 -4.43 -11.74 1.57
C SER A 74 -3.20 -11.29 0.76
N THR A 75 -2.16 -10.80 1.43
CA THR A 75 -0.89 -10.42 0.80
C THR A 75 -0.16 -11.65 0.27
N LEU A 76 -0.08 -12.71 1.08
CA LEU A 76 0.51 -13.99 0.66
C LEU A 76 -0.31 -14.62 -0.48
N ALA A 77 -1.64 -14.64 -0.37
CA ALA A 77 -2.50 -15.16 -1.42
C ALA A 77 -2.29 -14.40 -2.74
N ARG A 78 -2.21 -13.06 -2.68
CA ARG A 78 -1.94 -12.23 -3.86
C ARG A 78 -0.57 -12.54 -4.48
N SER A 79 0.48 -12.71 -3.68
CA SER A 79 1.82 -12.99 -4.22
C SER A 79 1.89 -14.35 -4.91
N ILE A 80 1.25 -15.37 -4.34
CA ILE A 80 1.13 -16.70 -4.96
C ILE A 80 0.38 -16.60 -6.30
N LEU A 81 -0.80 -15.95 -6.30
CA LEU A 81 -1.62 -15.79 -7.49
C LEU A 81 -0.87 -15.07 -8.62
N LEU A 82 -0.19 -13.97 -8.31
CA LEU A 82 0.55 -13.19 -9.31
C LEU A 82 1.82 -13.90 -9.79
N GLY A 83 2.51 -14.62 -8.91
CA GLY A 83 3.68 -15.42 -9.29
C GLY A 83 3.30 -16.49 -10.32
N GLN A 84 2.22 -17.22 -10.09
CA GLN A 84 1.75 -18.26 -11.01
C GLN A 84 1.13 -17.69 -12.30
N ALA A 85 0.46 -16.54 -12.22
CA ALA A 85 -0.15 -15.92 -13.41
C ALA A 85 0.89 -15.50 -14.47
N GLY A 86 2.08 -15.06 -14.05
CA GLY A 86 3.18 -14.76 -14.96
C GLY A 86 3.60 -15.99 -15.76
N ASP A 87 3.78 -17.12 -15.08
CA ASP A 87 4.17 -18.40 -15.69
C ASP A 87 3.10 -18.93 -16.65
N ILE A 88 1.82 -18.84 -16.26
CA ILE A 88 0.69 -19.25 -17.11
C ILE A 88 0.63 -18.41 -18.39
N THR A 89 0.81 -17.09 -18.27
CA THR A 89 0.74 -16.18 -19.43
C THR A 89 1.85 -16.49 -20.43
N ALA A 90 3.08 -16.69 -19.95
CA ALA A 90 4.21 -17.07 -20.79
C ALA A 90 4.01 -18.42 -21.49
N ALA A 91 3.49 -19.43 -20.78
CA ALA A 91 3.22 -20.75 -21.34
C ALA A 91 2.12 -20.71 -22.42
N VAL A 92 1.06 -19.91 -22.21
CA VAL A 92 -0.03 -19.74 -23.18
C VAL A 92 0.45 -19.00 -24.42
N GLU A 93 1.24 -17.95 -24.28
CA GLU A 93 1.84 -17.23 -25.42
C GLU A 93 2.74 -18.14 -26.26
N GLU A 94 3.52 -19.01 -25.61
CA GLU A 94 4.40 -19.94 -26.30
C GLU A 94 3.63 -21.01 -27.08
N ALA A 95 2.54 -21.54 -26.50
CA ALA A 95 1.65 -22.48 -27.17
C ALA A 95 0.93 -21.84 -28.37
N LEU A 96 0.54 -20.57 -28.26
CA LEU A 96 -0.06 -19.81 -29.36
C LEU A 96 0.94 -19.54 -30.49
N ARG A 97 2.21 -19.26 -30.18
CA ARG A 97 3.29 -19.09 -31.19
C ARG A 97 3.54 -20.34 -32.04
N HIS A 98 3.39 -21.52 -31.46
CA HIS A 98 3.62 -22.79 -32.18
C HIS A 98 2.42 -23.24 -33.03
N THR A 99 1.26 -22.60 -32.88
CA THR A 99 0.00 -23.04 -33.51
C THR A 99 -0.41 -22.15 -34.71
N LEU A 100 0.32 -21.05 -34.96
CA LEU A 100 0.10 -20.10 -36.08
C LEU A 100 1.27 -20.14 -37.06
#